data_AF-A0A7V3YF78-F1
#
_entry.id   AF-A0A7V3YF78-F1
#
_cell.length_a   1.000
_cell.length_b   1.000
_cell.length_c   1.000
_cell.angle_alpha   90.00
_cell.angle_beta   90.00
_cell.angle_gamma   90.00
#
_symmetry.space_group_name_H-M   'P 1'
#
loop_
_entity.id
_entity.type
_entity.pdbx_description
1 polymer ?
#
loop_
_entity_poly.entity_id
_entity_poly.type
_entity_poly.pdbx_seq_one_letter_code
_entity_poly.pdbx_strand_id
1 'polypeptide(L)'
;FLPPQVAGMMPFMAPEVVMGRETPNQRTDRHSLAILVFHTLFFRNPLQPLVCYAEDPEEDERLGWGKMALFSEHPLDFQNRPERLGIPLFRRGVLSYRMLPPHLQELIERSFLEGLRSPEQRPLAREWERTLFFAFFELWRCLRCAQYFPYPYWMPLPLRRCPFCGEVVRPPHPVVCSVLERKGQGVLVAAKRKIVLGHRFNLVAKMLHGQREDEILGEVRWKEGEGYVFSGTGHWQAVSPCGECRKVEPGECVLLRRNLLLVFGDFALRVEEDGC
;
A
#
# COMPACT_ATOMS: atom_id res chain seq x y z
N PHE A 1 17.45 -0.10 -30.58
CA PHE A 1 16.19 0.40 -29.98
C PHE A 1 15.83 1.67 -30.71
N LEU A 2 14.72 1.66 -31.47
CA LEU A 2 14.21 2.89 -32.09
C LEU A 2 13.57 3.75 -30.99
N PRO A 3 13.74 5.08 -31.01
CA PRO A 3 13.05 5.95 -30.08
C PRO A 3 11.53 5.80 -30.30
N PRO A 4 10.72 5.70 -29.23
CA PRO A 4 9.28 5.62 -29.37
C PRO A 4 8.75 6.85 -30.12
N GLN A 5 8.03 6.61 -31.22
CA GLN A 5 7.52 7.65 -32.15
C GLN A 5 6.15 8.22 -31.73
N VAL A 6 5.55 7.70 -30.66
CA VAL A 6 4.25 8.17 -30.14
C VAL A 6 4.52 8.91 -28.83
N ALA A 7 4.15 10.20 -28.78
CA ALA A 7 4.37 11.06 -27.62
C ALA A 7 3.59 10.61 -26.36
N GLY A 8 2.46 9.93 -26.55
CA GLY A 8 1.55 9.44 -25.50
C GLY A 8 0.14 10.05 -25.62
N MET A 9 -0.77 9.61 -24.75
CA MET A 9 -2.07 10.26 -24.55
C MET A 9 -1.89 11.34 -23.47
N MET A 10 -2.26 12.59 -23.75
CA MET A 10 -1.86 13.78 -22.97
C MET A 10 -2.05 13.64 -21.45
N PRO A 11 -3.19 13.14 -20.91
CA PRO A 11 -3.36 12.86 -19.48
C PRO A 11 -2.28 11.98 -18.81
N PHE A 12 -1.53 11.18 -19.57
CA PHE A 12 -0.48 10.28 -19.07
C PHE A 12 0.93 10.75 -19.40
N MET A 13 1.08 11.81 -20.18
CA MET A 13 2.37 12.36 -20.57
C MET A 13 3.01 13.12 -19.41
N ALA A 14 4.33 12.99 -19.27
CA ALA A 14 5.06 13.79 -18.29
C ALA A 14 5.02 15.29 -18.67
N PRO A 15 4.96 16.22 -17.69
CA PRO A 15 4.87 17.65 -17.96
C PRO A 15 5.96 18.19 -18.90
N GLU A 16 7.19 17.69 -18.77
CA GLU A 16 8.31 18.07 -19.63
C GLU A 16 8.12 17.66 -21.10
N VAL A 17 7.38 16.58 -21.37
CA VAL A 17 7.05 16.12 -22.72
C VAL A 17 5.90 16.95 -23.29
N VAL A 18 4.85 17.22 -22.49
CA VAL A 18 3.74 18.13 -22.86
C VAL A 18 4.28 19.51 -23.25
N MET A 19 5.29 19.99 -22.52
CA MET A 19 5.93 21.27 -22.79
C MET A 19 6.97 21.24 -23.91
N GLY A 20 7.19 20.11 -24.58
CA GLY A 20 8.17 19.96 -25.66
C GLY A 20 9.63 20.14 -25.23
N ARG A 21 9.92 20.04 -23.93
CA ARG A 21 11.29 20.21 -23.37
C ARG A 21 12.12 18.94 -23.45
N GLU A 22 11.45 17.79 -23.48
CA GLU A 22 12.07 16.47 -23.51
C GLU A 22 11.29 15.55 -24.46
N THR A 23 11.99 14.58 -25.03
CA THR A 23 11.35 13.46 -25.76
C THR A 23 11.11 12.28 -24.81
N PRO A 24 10.13 11.39 -25.10
CA PRO A 24 9.87 10.22 -24.29
C PRO A 24 11.13 9.40 -23.99
N ASN A 25 11.31 9.05 -22.72
CA ASN A 25 12.45 8.30 -22.20
C ASN A 25 12.05 7.56 -20.89
N GLN A 26 12.99 6.82 -20.31
CA GLN A 26 12.72 6.03 -19.10
C GLN A 26 12.14 6.87 -17.93
N ARG A 27 12.53 8.14 -17.76
CA ARG A 27 12.02 8.99 -16.68
C ARG A 27 10.59 9.46 -16.94
N THR A 28 10.23 9.71 -18.21
CA THR A 28 8.86 10.06 -18.59
C THR A 28 7.96 8.85 -18.49
N ASP A 29 8.46 7.65 -18.83
CA ASP A 29 7.72 6.40 -18.65
C ASP A 29 7.40 6.12 -17.18
N ARG A 30 8.31 6.46 -16.25
CA ARG A 30 8.04 6.36 -14.79
C ARG A 30 6.89 7.28 -14.36
N HIS A 31 6.76 8.46 -14.97
CA HIS A 31 5.62 9.34 -14.72
C HIS A 31 4.32 8.69 -15.22
N SER A 32 4.30 8.23 -16.47
CA SER A 32 3.13 7.57 -17.05
C SER A 32 2.72 6.33 -16.23
N LEU A 33 3.69 5.54 -15.75
CA LEU A 33 3.44 4.42 -14.84
C LEU A 33 2.78 4.88 -13.53
N ALA A 34 3.28 5.95 -12.91
CA ALA A 34 2.70 6.47 -11.67
C ALA A 34 1.24 6.94 -11.90
N ILE A 35 0.97 7.64 -13.02
CA ILE A 35 -0.40 8.04 -13.39
C ILE A 35 -1.29 6.82 -13.57
N LEU A 36 -0.83 5.78 -14.27
CA LEU A 36 -1.59 4.56 -14.50
C LEU A 36 -1.90 3.83 -13.19
N VAL A 37 -0.90 3.65 -12.31
CA VAL A 37 -1.10 3.03 -10.99
C VAL A 37 -2.13 3.83 -10.18
N PHE A 38 -1.99 5.16 -10.13
CA PHE A 38 -2.95 6.01 -9.43
C PHE A 38 -4.35 5.89 -10.03
N HIS A 39 -4.47 5.96 -11.35
CA HIS A 39 -5.74 5.83 -12.04
C HIS A 39 -6.41 4.48 -11.78
N THR A 40 -5.65 3.38 -11.78
CA THR A 40 -6.16 2.04 -11.45
C THR A 40 -6.67 1.94 -10.01
N LEU A 41 -5.99 2.56 -9.04
CA LEU A 41 -6.36 2.47 -7.63
C LEU A 41 -7.49 3.43 -7.23
N PHE A 42 -7.56 4.61 -7.86
CA PHE A 42 -8.46 5.70 -7.43
C PHE A 42 -9.48 6.12 -8.48
N PHE A 43 -9.47 5.52 -9.66
CA PHE A 43 -10.41 5.78 -10.76
C PHE A 43 -10.44 7.24 -11.22
N ARG A 44 -9.31 7.93 -11.11
CA ARG A 44 -9.14 9.34 -11.51
C ARG A 44 -7.70 9.63 -11.86
N ASN A 45 -7.48 10.67 -12.65
CA ASN A 45 -6.13 11.16 -12.90
C ASN A 45 -5.70 12.11 -11.75
N PRO A 46 -4.52 11.92 -11.13
CA PRO A 46 -4.08 12.75 -10.01
C PRO A 46 -3.71 14.18 -10.40
N LEU A 47 -3.52 14.47 -11.71
CA LEU A 47 -3.09 15.76 -12.25
C LEU A 47 -4.15 16.45 -13.11
N GLN A 48 -5.35 15.87 -13.28
CA GLN A 48 -6.42 16.47 -14.09
C GLN A 48 -6.70 17.89 -13.61
N PRO A 49 -6.52 18.93 -14.46
CA PRO A 49 -6.80 20.30 -14.08
C PRO A 49 -8.28 20.51 -13.74
N LEU A 50 -8.55 21.21 -12.64
CA LEU A 50 -9.88 21.65 -12.21
C LEU A 50 -10.09 23.16 -12.34
N VAL A 51 -9.09 23.87 -12.86
CA VAL A 51 -9.10 25.31 -13.11
C VAL A 51 -8.54 25.58 -14.50
N CYS A 52 -8.97 26.70 -15.10
CA CYS A 52 -8.44 27.18 -16.37
C CYS A 52 -7.29 28.17 -16.12
N TYR A 53 -6.24 28.04 -16.92
CA TYR A 53 -5.04 28.85 -16.97
C TYR A 53 -4.97 29.75 -18.21
N ALA A 54 -5.75 29.45 -19.26
CA ALA A 54 -5.86 30.27 -20.48
C ALA A 54 -7.28 30.29 -21.05
N GLU A 55 -7.57 31.29 -21.90
CA GLU A 55 -8.83 31.37 -22.65
C GLU A 55 -8.82 30.45 -23.88
N ASP A 56 -7.66 30.30 -24.52
CA ASP A 56 -7.48 29.38 -25.64
C ASP A 56 -7.46 27.92 -25.13
N PRO A 57 -8.35 27.03 -25.62
CA PRO A 57 -8.45 25.67 -25.10
C PRO A 57 -7.19 24.81 -25.26
N GLU A 58 -6.45 24.97 -26.37
CA GLU A 58 -5.25 24.17 -26.61
C GLU A 58 -4.11 24.62 -25.68
N GLU A 59 -3.94 25.92 -25.50
CA GLU A 59 -2.99 26.48 -24.54
C GLU A 59 -3.38 26.14 -23.09
N ASP A 60 -4.67 26.16 -22.76
CA ASP A 60 -5.18 25.78 -21.44
C ASP A 60 -4.83 24.33 -21.10
N GLU A 61 -5.10 23.42 -22.05
CA GLU A 61 -4.79 22.00 -21.90
C GLU A 61 -3.26 21.79 -21.76
N ARG A 62 -2.47 22.44 -22.63
CA ARG A 62 -1.00 22.37 -22.60
C ARG A 62 -0.41 22.90 -21.29
N LEU A 63 -0.95 23.99 -20.75
CA LEU A 63 -0.52 24.56 -19.47
C LEU A 63 -0.92 23.65 -18.31
N GLY A 64 -2.17 23.19 -18.28
CA GLY A 64 -2.72 22.37 -17.20
C GLY A 64 -2.00 21.04 -17.02
N TRP A 65 -1.69 20.32 -18.10
CA TRP A 65 -0.93 19.06 -18.05
C TRP A 65 0.59 19.27 -18.06
N GLY A 66 1.05 20.46 -18.44
CA GLY A 66 2.46 20.82 -18.54
C GLY A 66 2.93 21.70 -17.37
N LYS A 67 3.21 22.97 -17.67
CA LYS A 67 3.86 23.91 -16.74
C LYS A 67 3.09 24.10 -15.42
N MET A 68 1.76 24.03 -15.46
CA MET A 68 0.87 24.23 -14.32
C MET A 68 0.36 22.91 -13.72
N ALA A 69 0.94 21.76 -14.11
CA ALA A 69 0.59 20.47 -13.56
C ALA A 69 0.71 20.50 -12.03
N LEU A 70 -0.39 20.14 -11.36
CA LEU A 70 -0.51 20.21 -9.91
C LEU A 70 -1.15 18.93 -9.38
N PHE A 71 -0.53 18.33 -8.37
CA PHE A 71 -1.10 17.17 -7.70
C PHE A 71 -2.40 17.53 -7.00
N SER A 72 -3.47 16.81 -7.33
CA SER A 72 -4.81 17.00 -6.77
C SER A 72 -4.91 16.89 -5.25
N GLU A 73 -3.93 16.27 -4.60
CA GLU A 73 -3.84 16.19 -3.14
C GLU A 73 -2.57 16.87 -2.60
N HIS A 74 -2.05 17.88 -3.31
CA HIS A 74 -0.91 18.67 -2.86
C HIS A 74 -1.17 19.28 -1.47
N PRO A 75 -0.18 19.25 -0.55
CA PRO A 75 -0.39 19.60 0.86
C PRO A 75 -0.58 21.10 1.10
N LEU A 76 -0.07 21.95 0.21
CA LEU A 76 -0.05 23.41 0.37
C LEU A 76 -0.80 24.16 -0.75
N ASP A 77 -1.30 23.46 -1.76
CA ASP A 77 -2.01 24.06 -2.89
C ASP A 77 -3.21 23.19 -3.21
N PHE A 78 -4.40 23.77 -3.14
CA PHE A 78 -5.66 23.05 -3.22
C PHE A 78 -6.45 23.39 -4.48
N GLN A 79 -5.87 24.15 -5.41
CA GLN A 79 -6.56 24.53 -6.66
C GLN A 79 -7.03 23.32 -7.45
N ASN A 80 -6.25 22.23 -7.44
CA ASN A 80 -6.59 20.99 -8.13
C ASN A 80 -7.28 19.94 -7.23
N ARG A 81 -7.78 20.33 -6.05
CA ARG A 81 -8.39 19.41 -5.08
C ARG A 81 -9.84 19.09 -5.44
N PRO A 82 -10.20 17.80 -5.59
CA PRO A 82 -11.60 17.40 -5.78
C PRO A 82 -12.46 17.78 -4.56
N GLU A 83 -13.65 18.33 -4.80
CA GLU A 83 -14.56 18.81 -3.75
C GLU A 83 -14.93 17.74 -2.72
N ARG A 84 -15.10 16.49 -3.16
CA ARG A 84 -15.56 15.35 -2.33
C ARG A 84 -14.44 14.38 -1.94
N LEU A 85 -13.21 14.88 -1.84
CA LEU A 85 -12.04 14.08 -1.48
C LEU A 85 -12.16 13.46 -0.09
N GLY A 86 -11.85 12.16 0.01
CA GLY A 86 -11.90 11.39 1.27
C GLY A 86 -13.32 10.96 1.69
N ILE A 87 -14.35 11.36 0.94
CA ILE A 87 -15.72 10.88 1.17
C ILE A 87 -15.84 9.46 0.60
N PRO A 88 -16.56 8.53 1.27
CA PRO A 88 -16.69 7.16 0.76
C PRO A 88 -17.34 7.08 -0.63
N LEU A 89 -16.87 6.14 -1.47
CA LEU A 89 -17.37 5.99 -2.84
C LEU A 89 -18.90 5.82 -2.94
N PHE A 90 -19.51 5.04 -2.06
CA PHE A 90 -20.97 4.84 -2.06
C PHE A 90 -21.76 6.11 -1.74
N ARG A 91 -21.09 7.15 -1.23
CA ARG A 91 -21.64 8.49 -1.05
C ARG A 91 -21.19 9.44 -2.17
N ARG A 92 -20.92 8.95 -3.38
CA ARG A 92 -20.40 9.73 -4.52
C ARG A 92 -19.14 10.54 -4.15
N GLY A 93 -18.30 9.97 -3.30
CA GLY A 93 -17.06 10.59 -2.87
C GLY A 93 -15.90 10.29 -3.82
N VAL A 94 -14.75 10.90 -3.54
CA VAL A 94 -13.50 10.68 -4.27
C VAL A 94 -12.49 10.05 -3.32
N LEU A 95 -11.91 8.91 -3.71
CA LEU A 95 -10.89 8.26 -2.89
C LEU A 95 -9.63 9.13 -2.78
N SER A 96 -9.10 9.22 -1.56
CA SER A 96 -7.83 9.88 -1.27
C SER A 96 -6.71 8.85 -1.20
N TYR A 97 -5.51 9.19 -1.69
CA TYR A 97 -4.37 8.28 -1.57
C TYR A 97 -3.99 7.93 -0.13
N ARG A 98 -4.42 8.74 0.85
CA ARG A 98 -4.22 8.51 2.29
C ARG A 98 -4.90 7.24 2.82
N MET A 99 -5.77 6.60 2.03
CA MET A 99 -6.30 5.28 2.35
C MET A 99 -5.30 4.13 2.15
N LEU A 100 -4.22 4.36 1.39
CA LEU A 100 -3.19 3.35 1.15
C LEU A 100 -2.22 3.24 2.31
N PRO A 101 -1.49 2.13 2.47
CA PRO A 101 -0.43 2.02 3.45
C PRO A 101 0.68 3.07 3.28
N PRO A 102 1.37 3.50 4.35
CA PRO A 102 2.35 4.59 4.31
C PRO A 102 3.42 4.42 3.22
N HIS A 103 3.89 3.20 2.96
CA HIS A 103 4.90 2.95 1.94
C HIS A 103 4.39 3.16 0.49
N LEU A 104 3.09 2.97 0.22
CA LEU A 104 2.50 3.30 -1.08
C LEU A 104 2.21 4.81 -1.18
N GLN A 105 1.83 5.45 -0.07
CA GLN A 105 1.70 6.91 -0.01
C GLN A 105 3.03 7.58 -0.37
N GLU A 106 4.15 7.09 0.17
CA GLU A 106 5.49 7.60 -0.14
C GLU A 106 5.83 7.55 -1.64
N LEU A 107 5.46 6.47 -2.35
CA LEU A 107 5.68 6.39 -3.81
C LEU A 107 4.81 7.37 -4.61
N ILE A 108 3.58 7.64 -4.15
CA ILE A 108 2.68 8.63 -4.75
C ILE A 108 3.24 10.03 -4.52
N GLU A 109 3.64 10.35 -3.30
CA GLU A 109 4.23 11.65 -2.94
C GLU A 109 5.53 11.90 -3.71
N ARG A 110 6.44 10.92 -3.77
CA ARG A 110 7.66 11.01 -4.58
C ARG A 110 7.37 11.21 -6.07
N SER A 111 6.29 10.62 -6.59
CA SER A 111 5.90 10.78 -8.00
C SER A 111 5.34 12.16 -8.32
N PHE A 112 4.42 12.67 -7.48
CA PHE A 112 3.58 13.82 -7.84
C PHE A 112 3.88 15.09 -7.05
N LEU A 113 4.70 15.04 -6.00
CA LEU A 113 5.25 16.22 -5.34
C LEU A 113 6.63 16.54 -5.93
N GLU A 114 7.67 15.86 -5.44
CA GLU A 114 9.05 16.11 -5.85
C GLU A 114 9.30 15.70 -7.31
N GLY A 115 8.85 14.50 -7.68
CA GLY A 115 9.04 13.89 -9.00
C GLY A 115 8.33 14.63 -10.14
N LEU A 116 7.38 15.50 -9.83
CA LEU A 116 6.70 16.30 -10.85
C LEU A 116 7.65 17.37 -11.42
N ARG A 117 8.52 17.93 -10.58
CA ARG A 117 9.54 18.93 -10.95
C ARG A 117 10.91 18.31 -11.23
N SER A 118 11.19 17.16 -10.61
CA SER A 118 12.51 16.52 -10.58
C SER A 118 12.41 15.06 -11.08
N PRO A 119 12.45 14.83 -12.41
CA PRO A 119 12.18 13.51 -12.99
C PRO A 119 13.02 12.35 -12.45
N GLU A 120 14.22 12.62 -11.94
CA GLU A 120 15.14 11.68 -11.31
C GLU A 120 14.67 11.12 -9.97
N GLN A 121 13.81 11.86 -9.25
CA GLN A 121 13.25 11.43 -7.96
C GLN A 121 12.08 10.45 -8.09
N ARG A 122 11.52 10.35 -9.31
CA ARG A 122 10.38 9.47 -9.61
C ARG A 122 10.74 8.00 -9.30
N PRO A 123 9.86 7.26 -8.60
CA PRO A 123 10.10 5.85 -8.29
C PRO A 123 10.33 4.99 -9.54
N LEU A 124 11.16 3.96 -9.37
CA LEU A 124 11.39 2.94 -10.37
C LEU A 124 10.19 1.99 -10.47
N ALA A 125 9.99 1.38 -11.64
CA ALA A 125 8.95 0.36 -11.84
C ALA A 125 9.06 -0.80 -10.84
N ARG A 126 10.29 -1.24 -10.52
CA ARG A 126 10.55 -2.29 -9.51
C ARG A 126 10.11 -1.89 -8.09
N GLU A 127 10.14 -0.60 -7.76
CA GLU A 127 9.68 -0.11 -6.45
C GLU A 127 8.16 -0.23 -6.39
N TRP A 128 7.44 0.20 -7.44
CA TRP A 128 6.00 0.01 -7.56
C TRP A 128 5.60 -1.46 -7.49
N GLU A 129 6.21 -2.33 -8.30
CA GLU A 129 5.92 -3.77 -8.33
C GLU A 129 6.06 -4.40 -6.94
N ARG A 130 7.22 -4.21 -6.30
CA ARG A 130 7.51 -4.77 -4.98
C ARG A 130 6.54 -4.25 -3.93
N THR A 131 6.24 -2.95 -3.97
CA THR A 131 5.42 -2.29 -2.96
C THR A 131 3.94 -2.67 -3.08
N LEU A 132 3.42 -2.73 -4.30
CA LEU A 132 2.07 -3.23 -4.59
C LEU A 132 1.92 -4.70 -4.21
N PHE A 133 2.94 -5.52 -4.47
CA PHE A 133 2.95 -6.93 -4.07
C PHE A 133 2.77 -7.11 -2.57
N PHE A 134 3.50 -6.36 -1.74
CA PHE A 134 3.35 -6.47 -0.27
C PHE A 134 2.06 -5.83 0.24
N ALA A 135 1.62 -4.70 -0.35
CA ALA A 135 0.37 -4.05 0.03
C ALA A 135 -0.86 -4.95 -0.17
N PHE A 136 -0.79 -5.93 -1.07
CA PHE A 136 -1.83 -6.96 -1.23
C PHE A 136 -2.06 -7.76 0.07
N PHE A 137 -1.01 -8.04 0.85
CA PHE A 137 -1.12 -8.76 2.13
C PHE A 137 -1.55 -7.87 3.29
N GLU A 138 -1.83 -6.59 3.02
CA GLU A 138 -2.32 -5.62 3.99
C GLU A 138 -3.82 -5.32 3.79
N LEU A 139 -4.49 -6.07 2.91
CA LEU A 139 -5.92 -5.92 2.62
C LEU A 139 -6.79 -6.58 3.69
N TRP A 140 -7.89 -5.91 4.03
CA TRP A 140 -8.94 -6.39 4.91
C TRP A 140 -10.30 -6.35 4.23
N ARG A 141 -11.12 -7.38 4.45
CA ARG A 141 -12.47 -7.45 3.92
C ARG A 141 -13.43 -6.71 4.84
N CYS A 142 -14.08 -5.66 4.34
CA CYS A 142 -15.11 -4.96 5.09
C CYS A 142 -16.31 -5.88 5.38
N LEU A 143 -16.71 -6.00 6.66
CA LEU A 143 -17.84 -6.85 7.06
C LEU A 143 -19.20 -6.33 6.60
N ARG A 144 -19.31 -5.04 6.24
CA ARG A 144 -20.56 -4.43 5.76
C ARG A 144 -20.76 -4.53 4.25
N CYS A 145 -19.75 -4.15 3.46
CA CYS A 145 -19.87 -4.11 2.00
C CYS A 145 -19.08 -5.23 1.28
N ALA A 146 -18.42 -6.11 2.02
CA ALA A 146 -17.63 -7.24 1.52
C ALA A 146 -16.43 -6.88 0.60
N GLN A 147 -16.15 -5.60 0.38
CA GLN A 147 -15.00 -5.13 -0.41
C GLN A 147 -13.70 -5.22 0.39
N TYR A 148 -12.60 -5.53 -0.30
CA TYR A 148 -11.25 -5.53 0.26
C TYR A 148 -10.63 -4.14 0.14
N PHE A 149 -10.07 -3.63 1.23
CA PHE A 149 -9.36 -2.35 1.27
C PHE A 149 -8.12 -2.47 2.15
N PRO A 150 -7.08 -1.62 1.96
CA PRO A 150 -5.94 -1.62 2.86
C PRO A 150 -6.38 -1.36 4.30
N TYR A 151 -6.00 -2.24 5.22
CA TYR A 151 -6.34 -2.08 6.63
C TYR A 151 -5.54 -0.91 7.22
N PRO A 152 -6.20 0.15 7.75
CA PRO A 152 -5.51 1.37 8.13
C PRO A 152 -4.86 1.28 9.52
N TYR A 153 -3.90 0.37 9.69
CA TYR A 153 -3.20 0.13 10.96
C TYR A 153 -2.42 1.35 11.47
N TRP A 154 -2.05 2.29 10.59
CA TRP A 154 -1.38 3.54 10.95
C TRP A 154 -2.33 4.59 11.57
N MET A 155 -3.63 4.34 11.55
CA MET A 155 -4.64 5.19 12.20
C MET A 155 -5.10 4.56 13.53
N PRO A 156 -5.55 5.37 14.50
CA PRO A 156 -6.16 4.84 15.72
C PRO A 156 -7.51 4.18 15.41
N LEU A 157 -7.87 3.12 16.15
CA LEU A 157 -9.06 2.29 15.91
C LEU A 157 -10.36 3.09 15.64
N PRO A 158 -10.73 4.15 16.40
CA PRO A 158 -11.97 4.89 16.16
C PRO A 158 -12.04 5.60 14.79
N LEU A 159 -10.90 5.83 14.16
CA LEU A 159 -10.79 6.49 12.86
C LEU A 159 -10.69 5.49 11.69
N ARG A 160 -10.49 4.19 11.97
CA ARG A 160 -10.38 3.17 10.93
C ARG A 160 -11.75 2.94 10.29
N ARG A 161 -11.86 3.32 9.01
CA ARG A 161 -13.11 3.23 8.25
C ARG A 161 -12.87 2.59 6.89
N CYS A 162 -13.87 1.85 6.41
CA CYS A 162 -13.89 1.37 5.04
C CYS A 162 -14.02 2.58 4.08
N PRO A 163 -13.09 2.77 3.13
CA PRO A 163 -13.11 3.90 2.21
C PRO A 163 -14.24 3.81 1.17
N PHE A 164 -14.89 2.65 1.04
CA PHE A 164 -15.97 2.46 0.08
C PHE A 164 -17.35 2.78 0.66
N CYS A 165 -17.67 2.23 1.83
CA CYS A 165 -18.99 2.38 2.46
C CYS A 165 -19.00 3.29 3.71
N GLY A 166 -17.84 3.66 4.24
CA GLY A 166 -17.69 4.52 5.42
C GLY A 166 -17.88 3.81 6.78
N GLU A 167 -18.10 2.50 6.78
CA GLU A 167 -18.28 1.71 7.99
C GLU A 167 -17.03 1.77 8.87
N VAL A 168 -17.21 2.02 10.17
CA VAL A 168 -16.14 1.90 11.16
C VAL A 168 -15.73 0.44 11.25
N VAL A 169 -14.43 0.15 11.24
CA VAL A 169 -13.93 -1.21 11.47
C VAL A 169 -14.36 -1.65 12.87
N ARG A 170 -15.10 -2.75 12.97
CA ARG A 170 -15.57 -3.32 14.23
C ARG A 170 -14.76 -4.56 14.61
N PRO A 171 -14.70 -4.93 15.91
CA PRO A 171 -14.13 -6.18 16.36
C PRO A 171 -14.84 -7.43 15.78
N PRO A 172 -14.16 -8.59 15.70
CA PRO A 172 -12.72 -8.74 15.96
C PRO A 172 -11.90 -8.02 14.88
N HIS A 173 -10.88 -7.27 15.31
CA HIS A 173 -9.97 -6.60 14.39
C HIS A 173 -8.98 -7.62 13.84
N PRO A 174 -8.44 -7.48 12.61
CA PRO A 174 -7.38 -8.36 12.17
C PRO A 174 -6.13 -8.24 13.04
N VAL A 175 -5.33 -9.31 13.05
CA VAL A 175 -3.97 -9.28 13.58
C VAL A 175 -3.08 -8.52 12.61
N VAL A 176 -2.27 -7.60 13.13
CA VAL A 176 -1.27 -6.88 12.34
C VAL A 176 0.11 -7.35 12.76
N CYS A 177 0.89 -7.87 11.81
CA CYS A 177 2.24 -8.37 12.06
C CYS A 177 3.29 -7.53 11.33
N SER A 178 4.42 -7.23 11.98
CA SER A 178 5.63 -6.76 11.32
C SER A 178 6.46 -7.93 10.83
N VAL A 179 6.95 -7.85 9.58
CA VAL A 179 7.93 -8.82 9.07
C VAL A 179 9.33 -8.43 9.53
N LEU A 180 10.03 -9.39 10.13
CA LEU A 180 11.44 -9.30 10.51
C LEU A 180 12.25 -10.25 9.63
N GLU A 181 13.46 -9.81 9.28
CA GLU A 181 14.42 -10.58 8.50
C GLU A 181 15.73 -10.69 9.28
N ARG A 182 16.33 -11.87 9.26
CA ARG A 182 17.65 -12.11 9.83
C ARG A 182 18.69 -11.45 8.94
N LYS A 183 19.51 -10.56 9.52
CA LYS A 183 20.63 -9.92 8.82
C LYS A 183 21.94 -10.24 9.54
N GLY A 184 22.96 -10.57 8.76
CA GLY A 184 24.33 -10.76 9.26
C GLY A 184 24.40 -11.73 10.44
N GLN A 185 24.93 -11.26 11.59
CA GLN A 185 25.22 -12.01 12.83
C GLN A 185 24.00 -12.60 13.56
N GLY A 186 22.91 -12.93 12.85
CA GLY A 186 21.74 -13.58 13.41
C GLY A 186 20.71 -12.63 14.04
N VAL A 187 20.84 -11.32 13.86
CA VAL A 187 19.88 -10.34 14.42
C VAL A 187 18.67 -10.19 13.50
N LEU A 188 17.47 -10.26 14.07
CA LEU A 188 16.22 -9.98 13.37
C LEU A 188 15.98 -8.46 13.28
N VAL A 189 15.82 -7.96 12.06
CA VAL A 189 15.63 -6.54 11.75
C VAL A 189 14.29 -6.34 11.05
N ALA A 190 13.55 -5.29 11.40
CA ALA A 190 12.27 -4.99 10.77
C ALA A 190 12.42 -4.60 9.30
N ALA A 191 11.70 -5.30 8.42
CA ALA A 191 11.77 -5.09 6.98
C ALA A 191 10.80 -4.01 6.46
N LYS A 192 10.29 -3.13 7.36
CA LYS A 192 9.26 -2.10 7.08
C LYS A 192 8.01 -2.62 6.33
N ARG A 193 7.67 -3.90 6.48
CA ARG A 193 6.49 -4.54 5.87
C ARG A 193 5.52 -4.99 6.95
N LYS A 194 4.23 -4.90 6.66
CA LYS A 194 3.17 -5.41 7.51
C LYS A 194 2.42 -6.54 6.82
N ILE A 195 1.78 -7.38 7.61
CA ILE A 195 0.84 -8.38 7.13
C ILE A 195 -0.41 -8.27 7.99
N VAL A 196 -1.58 -8.31 7.36
CA VAL A 196 -2.88 -8.28 8.00
C VAL A 196 -3.49 -9.66 7.91
N LEU A 197 -3.73 -10.30 9.06
CA LEU A 197 -4.22 -11.67 9.14
C LEU A 197 -5.56 -11.73 9.88
N GLY A 198 -6.52 -12.42 9.29
CA GLY A 198 -7.84 -12.65 9.86
C GLY A 198 -8.12 -14.11 10.19
N HIS A 199 -9.37 -14.39 10.55
CA HIS A 199 -9.83 -15.75 10.72
C HIS A 199 -9.81 -16.51 9.40
N ARG A 200 -9.19 -17.70 9.39
CA ARG A 200 -8.97 -18.58 8.23
C ARG A 200 -8.01 -18.02 7.19
N PHE A 201 -7.12 -17.10 7.59
CA PHE A 201 -6.05 -16.64 6.71
C PHE A 201 -4.87 -17.59 6.83
N ASN A 202 -4.35 -18.02 5.69
CA ASN A 202 -3.09 -18.77 5.63
C ASN A 202 -1.92 -17.80 5.62
N LEU A 203 -0.93 -18.05 6.45
CA LEU A 203 0.39 -17.46 6.31
C LEU A 203 1.15 -18.24 5.24
N VAL A 204 1.59 -17.54 4.19
CA VAL A 204 2.31 -18.13 3.06
C VAL A 204 3.72 -17.57 3.01
N ALA A 205 4.72 -18.39 2.70
CA ALA A 205 6.14 -18.02 2.72
C ALA A 205 6.43 -16.72 1.94
N LYS A 206 5.86 -16.56 0.74
CA LYS A 206 6.01 -15.32 -0.06
C LYS A 206 5.63 -14.02 0.64
N MET A 207 4.77 -14.07 1.66
CA MET A 207 4.45 -12.89 2.46
C MET A 207 5.66 -12.38 3.26
N LEU A 208 6.61 -13.27 3.60
CA LEU A 208 7.81 -12.97 4.38
C LEU A 208 8.98 -12.52 3.50
N HIS A 209 9.30 -13.24 2.43
CA HIS A 209 10.52 -12.98 1.63
C HIS A 209 10.23 -12.39 0.23
N GLY A 210 8.98 -12.43 -0.24
CA GLY A 210 8.58 -11.85 -1.52
C GLY A 210 9.02 -12.62 -2.76
N GLN A 211 9.46 -13.87 -2.61
CA GLN A 211 9.72 -14.75 -3.75
C GLN A 211 8.46 -15.57 -4.05
N ARG A 212 8.38 -16.15 -5.26
CA ARG A 212 7.21 -16.94 -5.71
C ARG A 212 7.21 -18.33 -5.07
N GLU A 213 6.91 -18.37 -3.77
CA GLU A 213 6.76 -19.60 -3.00
C GLU A 213 5.36 -19.63 -2.37
N ASP A 214 4.60 -20.66 -2.72
CA ASP A 214 3.22 -20.85 -2.25
C ASP A 214 3.16 -21.83 -1.05
N GLU A 215 4.28 -22.06 -0.38
CA GLU A 215 4.33 -22.87 0.84
C GLU A 215 3.49 -22.20 1.94
N ILE A 216 2.50 -22.93 2.44
CA ILE A 216 1.70 -22.52 3.59
C ILE A 216 2.51 -22.83 4.85
N LEU A 217 2.81 -21.80 5.63
CA LEU A 217 3.51 -21.88 6.91
C LEU A 217 2.56 -22.09 8.09
N GLY A 218 1.26 -21.88 7.89
CA GLY A 218 0.23 -22.10 8.89
C GLY A 218 -1.05 -21.32 8.65
N GLU A 219 -1.98 -21.43 9.59
CA GLU A 219 -3.30 -20.79 9.54
C GLU A 219 -3.57 -19.98 10.82
N VAL A 220 -4.19 -18.81 10.66
CA VAL A 220 -4.74 -18.00 11.74
C VAL A 220 -6.22 -18.34 11.97
N ARG A 221 -6.61 -18.66 13.20
CA ARG A 221 -8.00 -18.95 13.58
C ARG A 221 -8.45 -18.06 14.74
N TRP A 222 -9.67 -17.56 14.70
CA TRP A 222 -10.29 -16.86 15.82
C TRP A 222 -10.93 -17.88 16.75
N LYS A 223 -10.59 -17.82 18.03
CA LYS A 223 -11.24 -18.60 19.08
C LYS A 223 -12.03 -17.64 19.98
N GLU A 224 -13.34 -17.86 20.05
CA GLU A 224 -14.23 -17.06 20.88
C GLU A 224 -13.80 -17.12 22.36
N GLY A 225 -13.68 -15.95 23.00
CA GLY A 225 -13.19 -15.83 24.38
C GLY A 225 -11.66 -15.88 24.57
N GLU A 226 -10.90 -16.37 23.59
CA GLU A 226 -9.42 -16.45 23.69
C GLU A 226 -8.70 -15.39 22.83
N GLY A 227 -9.16 -15.17 21.59
CA GLY A 227 -8.51 -14.31 20.59
C GLY A 227 -8.02 -15.09 19.37
N TYR A 228 -7.10 -14.50 18.60
CA TYR A 228 -6.50 -15.18 17.45
C TYR A 228 -5.42 -16.16 17.85
N VAL A 229 -5.45 -17.37 17.31
CA VAL A 229 -4.39 -18.37 17.42
C VAL A 229 -3.75 -18.63 16.06
N PHE A 230 -2.47 -18.97 16.06
CA PHE A 230 -1.76 -19.46 14.88
C PHE A 230 -1.42 -20.94 15.03
N SER A 231 -1.69 -21.70 13.98
CA SER A 231 -1.39 -23.12 13.86
C SER A 231 -0.41 -23.28 12.71
N GLY A 232 0.88 -23.44 13.02
CA GLY A 232 1.91 -23.56 12.01
C GLY A 232 2.04 -24.97 11.42
N THR A 233 2.62 -25.04 10.24
CA THR A 233 3.06 -26.26 9.56
C THR A 233 4.60 -26.31 9.58
N GLY A 234 5.16 -27.52 9.55
CA GLY A 234 6.62 -27.68 9.56
C GLY A 234 7.30 -27.19 10.84
N HIS A 235 8.55 -26.72 10.71
CA HIS A 235 9.38 -26.30 11.84
C HIS A 235 9.34 -24.80 12.04
N TRP A 236 8.81 -24.36 13.19
CA TRP A 236 8.77 -22.96 13.59
C TRP A 236 8.86 -22.84 15.11
N GLN A 237 9.14 -21.63 15.59
CA GLN A 237 9.27 -21.34 17.02
C GLN A 237 8.41 -20.14 17.41
N ALA A 238 7.85 -20.19 18.61
CA ALA A 238 7.20 -19.06 19.24
C ALA A 238 8.15 -18.46 20.29
N VAL A 239 8.41 -17.16 20.21
CA VAL A 239 9.15 -16.44 21.25
C VAL A 239 8.21 -15.47 21.94
N SER A 240 7.99 -15.67 23.23
CA SER A 240 7.12 -14.83 24.03
C SER A 240 7.72 -13.42 24.25
N PRO A 241 6.91 -12.43 24.68
CA PRO A 241 7.43 -11.09 24.99
C PRO A 241 8.50 -11.07 26.09
N CYS A 242 8.53 -12.08 26.99
CA CYS A 242 9.58 -12.21 28.01
C CYS A 242 10.84 -12.94 27.51
N GLY A 243 10.90 -13.32 26.23
CA GLY A 243 12.07 -13.96 25.60
C GLY A 243 12.09 -15.48 25.72
N GLU A 244 11.05 -16.10 26.28
CA GLU A 244 10.95 -17.56 26.34
C GLU A 244 10.71 -18.12 24.94
N CYS A 245 11.64 -18.95 24.47
CA CYS A 245 11.55 -19.61 23.16
C CYS A 245 10.98 -21.01 23.33
N ARG A 246 9.87 -21.27 22.66
CA ARG A 246 9.20 -22.56 22.62
C ARG A 246 9.19 -23.10 21.18
N LYS A 247 9.71 -24.31 20.99
CA LYS A 247 9.41 -25.11 19.79
C LYS A 247 7.97 -25.58 19.90
N VAL A 248 7.20 -25.40 18.83
CA VAL A 248 5.77 -25.71 18.81
C VAL A 248 5.59 -27.02 18.07
N GLU A 249 4.96 -28.00 18.72
CA GLU A 249 4.79 -29.33 18.14
C GLU A 249 3.71 -29.33 17.03
N PRO A 250 3.79 -30.24 16.04
CA PRO A 250 2.77 -30.35 15.01
C PRO A 250 1.36 -30.51 15.61
N GLY A 251 0.43 -29.65 15.18
CA GLY A 251 -0.96 -29.64 15.66
C GLY A 251 -1.21 -28.75 16.89
N GLU A 252 -0.17 -28.24 17.55
CA GLU A 252 -0.32 -27.20 18.56
C GLU A 252 -0.64 -25.84 17.94
N CYS A 253 -1.37 -25.01 18.70
CA CYS A 253 -1.65 -23.63 18.32
C CYS A 253 -1.15 -22.67 19.39
N VAL A 254 -0.67 -21.51 18.95
CA VAL A 254 -0.18 -20.45 19.85
C VAL A 254 -1.09 -19.25 19.76
N LEU A 255 -1.47 -18.71 20.91
CA LEU A 255 -2.25 -17.49 21.01
C LEU A 255 -1.42 -16.28 20.56
N LEU A 256 -1.91 -15.56 19.55
CA LEU A 256 -1.29 -14.37 19.02
C LEU A 256 -1.52 -13.21 19.99
N ARG A 257 -0.50 -12.91 20.79
CA ARG A 257 -0.47 -11.76 21.70
C ARG A 257 0.48 -10.71 21.16
N ARG A 258 0.22 -9.44 21.47
CA ARG A 258 1.14 -8.34 21.15
C ARG A 258 2.58 -8.67 21.59
N ASN A 259 3.54 -8.39 20.71
CA ASN A 259 4.96 -8.68 20.83
C ASN A 259 5.38 -10.17 20.76
N LEU A 260 4.46 -11.11 20.54
CA LEU A 260 4.83 -12.49 20.22
C LEU A 260 5.61 -12.52 18.89
N LEU A 261 6.69 -13.32 18.84
CA LEU A 261 7.39 -13.63 17.60
C LEU A 261 7.06 -15.04 17.12
N LEU A 262 6.70 -15.17 15.86
CA LEU A 262 6.65 -16.44 15.12
C LEU A 262 7.89 -16.52 14.23
N VAL A 263 8.79 -17.46 14.48
CA VAL A 263 10.09 -17.55 13.80
C VAL A 263 10.12 -18.74 12.85
N PHE A 264 10.43 -18.46 11.58
CA PHE A 264 10.50 -19.39 10.45
C PHE A 264 11.90 -19.29 9.81
N GLY A 265 12.92 -19.78 10.52
CA GLY A 265 14.32 -19.72 10.08
C GLY A 265 14.89 -18.30 10.04
N ASP A 266 15.08 -17.78 8.82
CA ASP A 266 15.63 -16.44 8.57
C ASP A 266 14.57 -15.33 8.64
N PHE A 267 13.30 -15.69 8.73
CA PHE A 267 12.20 -14.74 8.82
C PHE A 267 11.45 -14.89 10.12
N ALA A 268 10.85 -13.80 10.60
CA ALA A 268 9.94 -13.85 11.72
C ALA A 268 8.79 -12.85 11.55
N LEU A 269 7.67 -13.13 12.21
CA LEU A 269 6.57 -12.20 12.37
C LEU A 269 6.47 -11.75 13.81
N ARG A 270 6.43 -10.43 14.01
CA ARG A 270 6.09 -9.84 15.30
C ARG A 270 4.66 -9.35 15.30
N VAL A 271 3.84 -9.83 16.23
CA VAL A 271 2.48 -9.35 16.42
C VAL A 271 2.51 -7.93 16.98
N GLU A 272 1.97 -6.95 16.26
CA GLU A 272 1.88 -5.54 16.67
C GLU A 272 0.50 -5.23 17.26
N GLU A 273 -0.54 -5.80 16.65
CA GLU A 273 -1.93 -5.75 17.11
C GLU A 273 -2.50 -7.16 17.08
N ASP A 274 -3.16 -7.59 18.15
CA ASP A 274 -3.65 -8.96 18.35
C ASP A 274 -5.15 -9.12 18.07
N GLY A 275 -5.81 -8.08 17.56
CA GLY A 275 -7.19 -8.12 17.10
C GLY A 275 -8.26 -7.88 18.18
N CYS A 276 -7.84 -7.67 19.43
CA CYS A 276 -8.70 -7.34 20.57
C CYS A 276 -8.79 -5.82 20.82
#